data_AF-A0A2P1BPI1-F1
#
_entry.id   AF-A0A2P1BPI1-F1
#
_cell.length_a   1.000
_cell.length_b   1.000
_cell.length_c   1.000
_cell.angle_alpha   90.00
_cell.angle_beta   90.00
_cell.angle_gamma   90.00
#
_symmetry.space_group_name_H-M   'P 1'
#
loop_
_entity.id
_entity.type
_entity.pdbx_description
1 polymer ?
#
loop_
_entity_poly.entity_id
_entity_poly.type
_entity_poly.pdbx_seq_one_letter_code
_entity_poly.pdbx_strand_id
1 'polypeptide(L)'
;MKAAQGQIQQDIDHRANQRLWSQRPESRASHGFKRRAGARHRFNYENVPYLEDIDDYFAREVLPHVPDARLDESFTDAVDGQLGRVGYEINFNRFFYQYQPRKLHDIDEDLKQVEAEIAALLAEVASE
;
A
#
# COMPACT_ATOMS: atom_id res chain seq x y z
N MET A 1 -13.31 22.51 -19.20
CA MET A 1 -12.03 21.78 -19.28
C MET A 1 -10.95 22.30 -18.34
N LYS A 2 -10.78 23.62 -18.13
CA LYS A 2 -9.77 24.16 -17.20
C LYS A 2 -9.96 23.80 -15.70
N ALA A 3 -11.20 23.62 -15.25
CA ALA A 3 -11.48 23.30 -13.84
C ALA A 3 -11.07 21.88 -13.42
N ALA A 4 -11.12 20.91 -14.35
CA ALA A 4 -10.72 19.52 -14.08
C ALA A 4 -9.20 19.38 -13.94
N GLN A 5 -8.42 20.17 -14.69
CA GLN A 5 -6.95 20.22 -14.54
C GLN A 5 -6.52 20.80 -13.19
N GLY A 6 -7.28 21.77 -12.65
CA GLY A 6 -7.00 22.35 -11.32
C GLY A 6 -7.22 21.35 -10.18
N GLN A 7 -8.26 20.53 -10.26
CA GLN A 7 -8.56 19.50 -9.26
C GLN A 7 -7.55 18.34 -9.30
N ILE A 8 -7.16 17.91 -10.51
CA ILE A 8 -6.12 16.88 -10.69
C ILE A 8 -4.76 17.37 -10.16
N GLN A 9 -4.45 18.66 -10.31
CA GLN A 9 -3.22 19.23 -9.76
C GLN A 9 -3.22 19.33 -8.23
N GLN A 10 -4.38 19.54 -7.61
CA GLN A 10 -4.54 19.58 -6.15
C GLN A 10 -4.54 18.19 -5.51
N ASP A 11 -5.00 17.15 -6.21
CA ASP A 11 -5.02 15.77 -5.70
C ASP A 11 -3.69 15.01 -5.86
N ILE A 12 -2.75 15.52 -6.69
CA ILE A 12 -1.34 15.06 -6.73
C ILE A 12 -0.65 15.29 -5.36
N ASP A 13 -1.15 16.23 -4.55
CA ASP A 13 -0.63 16.58 -3.23
C ASP A 13 -1.17 15.69 -2.08
N HIS A 14 -1.78 14.54 -2.40
CA HIS A 14 -2.17 13.50 -1.43
C HIS A 14 -1.35 12.19 -1.56
N ARG A 15 -0.03 12.35 -1.76
CA ARG A 15 0.99 11.94 -0.77
C ARG A 15 1.01 10.48 -0.25
N ALA A 16 1.86 9.64 -0.86
CA ALA A 16 2.35 8.40 -0.27
C ALA A 16 3.82 8.13 -0.68
N ASN A 17 4.77 8.28 0.26
CA ASN A 17 6.18 7.90 0.10
C ASN A 17 6.45 6.59 0.83
N GLN A 18 6.55 5.45 0.13
CA GLN A 18 6.80 4.13 0.74
C GLN A 18 8.21 4.08 1.36
N ARG A 19 8.35 3.94 2.68
CA ARG A 19 9.64 4.01 3.39
C ARG A 19 9.91 2.84 4.31
N LEU A 20 11.03 2.16 4.10
CA LEU A 20 11.53 0.98 4.81
C LEU A 20 12.00 1.30 6.26
N TRP A 21 11.60 0.48 7.23
CA TRP A 21 11.93 0.59 8.66
C TRP A 21 12.26 -0.78 9.23
N SER A 22 13.36 -0.92 9.98
CA SER A 22 13.82 -2.20 10.55
C SER A 22 13.80 -2.21 12.08
N GLN A 23 13.26 -3.28 12.71
CA GLN A 23 13.34 -3.49 14.17
C GLN A 23 14.63 -4.23 14.56
N ARG A 24 15.37 -3.70 15.55
CA ARG A 24 16.61 -4.34 16.05
C ARG A 24 16.33 -5.69 16.73
N PRO A 25 17.23 -6.69 16.61
CA PRO A 25 17.30 -7.75 17.60
C PRO A 25 17.96 -7.21 18.88
N GLU A 26 17.48 -7.67 20.04
CA GLU A 26 18.01 -7.27 21.33
C GLU A 26 19.53 -7.53 21.46
N SER A 27 20.14 -6.70 22.29
CA SER A 27 21.57 -6.38 22.39
C SER A 27 22.57 -7.54 22.22
N ARG A 28 23.61 -7.29 21.41
CA ARG A 28 24.99 -7.61 21.77
C ARG A 28 25.99 -6.71 21.03
N ALA A 29 27.07 -6.40 21.74
CA ALA A 29 28.01 -5.31 21.49
C ALA A 29 28.73 -5.33 20.13
N SER A 30 29.12 -4.11 19.72
CA SER A 30 30.21 -3.71 18.80
C SER A 30 31.03 -4.82 18.13
N HIS A 31 30.90 -4.96 16.81
CA HIS A 31 31.98 -5.09 15.80
C HIS A 31 31.39 -5.55 14.46
N GLY A 32 31.76 -4.85 13.37
CA GLY A 32 31.68 -5.28 11.97
C GLY A 32 30.42 -6.05 11.55
N PHE A 33 29.43 -5.36 10.97
CA PHE A 33 28.20 -6.00 10.49
C PHE A 33 28.46 -6.85 9.23
N LYS A 34 28.98 -8.06 9.42
CA LYS A 34 28.85 -9.14 8.45
C LYS A 34 27.44 -9.72 8.58
N ARG A 35 26.63 -9.58 7.50
CA ARG A 35 25.28 -10.14 7.41
C ARG A 35 25.34 -11.66 7.61
N ARG A 36 24.87 -12.15 8.75
CA ARG A 36 24.60 -13.58 8.95
C ARG A 36 23.25 -13.92 8.34
N ALA A 37 23.24 -14.91 7.46
CA ALA A 37 22.04 -15.55 6.93
C ALA A 37 21.23 -16.13 8.10
N GLY A 38 19.95 -15.74 8.22
CA GLY A 38 19.01 -16.31 9.19
C GLY A 38 18.22 -15.32 10.05
N ALA A 39 18.44 -14.01 9.95
CA ALA A 39 17.57 -13.03 10.63
C ALA A 39 16.28 -12.83 9.82
N ARG A 40 15.12 -13.14 10.41
CA ARG A 40 13.81 -12.78 9.84
C ARG A 40 13.82 -11.29 9.52
N HIS A 41 13.69 -10.96 8.24
CA HIS A 41 13.72 -9.62 7.69
C HIS A 41 12.49 -8.86 8.23
N ARG A 42 12.63 -8.10 9.33
CA ARG A 42 11.55 -7.24 9.84
C ARG A 42 11.70 -5.85 9.27
N PHE A 43 11.53 -5.73 7.96
CA PHE A 43 11.48 -4.43 7.30
C PHE A 43 10.03 -4.12 6.97
N ASN A 44 9.50 -3.04 7.53
CA ASN A 44 8.14 -2.53 7.26
C ASN A 44 8.24 -1.26 6.44
N TYR A 45 7.20 -0.93 5.67
CA TYR A 45 7.17 0.34 4.96
C TYR A 45 6.06 1.24 5.46
N GLU A 46 6.32 2.54 5.58
CA GLU A 46 5.30 3.55 5.89
C GLU A 46 5.18 4.57 4.77
N ASN A 47 3.96 5.02 4.50
CA ASN A 47 3.66 6.04 3.51
C ASN A 47 3.70 7.43 4.14
N VAL A 48 4.82 8.14 3.98
CA VAL A 48 4.96 9.49 4.52
C VAL A 48 4.37 10.51 3.55
N PRO A 49 3.57 11.46 4.05
CA PRO A 49 3.08 12.49 3.19
C PRO A 49 4.22 13.36 2.56
N TYR A 50 4.29 13.55 1.23
CA TYR A 50 5.33 14.31 0.47
C TYR A 50 5.87 15.62 1.07
N LEU A 51 5.06 16.66 1.28
CA LEU A 51 5.46 17.94 1.93
C LEU A 51 5.53 17.88 3.48
N GLU A 52 5.76 16.72 4.08
CA GLU A 52 5.91 16.53 5.53
C GLU A 52 7.29 15.94 5.73
N ASP A 53 8.00 16.46 6.73
CA ASP A 53 9.31 15.95 7.07
C ASP A 53 9.20 14.52 7.62
N ILE A 54 10.18 13.70 7.26
CA ILE A 54 10.17 12.27 7.52
C ILE A 54 10.44 11.99 8.99
N ASP A 55 11.34 12.77 9.60
CA ASP A 55 11.70 12.62 10.99
C ASP A 55 10.53 13.04 11.88
N ASP A 56 9.85 14.12 11.51
CA ASP A 56 8.64 14.60 12.20
C ASP A 56 7.51 13.56 12.15
N TYR A 57 7.22 13.03 10.96
CA TYR A 57 6.21 11.96 10.80
C TYR A 57 6.60 10.72 11.59
N PHE A 58 7.86 10.30 11.52
CA PHE A 58 8.33 9.10 12.20
C PHE A 58 8.22 9.21 13.72
N ALA A 59 8.58 10.37 14.28
CA ALA A 59 8.46 10.65 15.70
C ALA A 59 6.99 10.66 16.17
N ARG A 60 6.09 11.17 15.33
CA ARG A 60 4.66 11.30 15.65
C ARG A 60 3.89 9.99 15.51
N GLU A 61 4.11 9.25 14.43
CA GLU A 61 3.25 8.12 14.05
C GLU A 61 3.90 6.76 14.32
N VAL A 62 5.22 6.64 14.25
CA VAL A 62 5.87 5.32 14.36
C VAL A 62 6.45 5.07 15.74
N LEU A 63 7.24 5.99 16.28
CA LEU A 63 7.89 5.81 17.59
C LEU A 63 6.94 5.52 18.76
N PRO A 64 5.70 6.07 18.83
CA PRO A 64 4.77 5.73 19.91
C PRO A 64 4.28 4.27 19.87
N HIS A 65 4.27 3.65 18.69
CA HIS A 65 3.82 2.27 18.50
C HIS A 65 4.98 1.28 18.49
N VAL A 66 6.15 1.69 17.97
CA VAL A 66 7.34 0.86 17.83
C VAL A 66 8.57 1.66 18.29
N PRO A 67 8.86 1.73 19.60
CA PRO A 67 9.93 2.58 20.14
C PRO A 67 11.34 2.19 19.69
N ASP A 68 11.55 0.94 19.30
CA ASP A 68 12.83 0.40 18.81
C ASP A 68 13.01 0.55 17.29
N ALA A 69 12.05 1.14 16.58
CA ALA A 69 12.13 1.39 15.15
C ALA A 69 13.28 2.36 14.83
N ARG A 70 13.91 2.16 13.66
CA ARG A 70 14.99 3.02 13.15
C ARG A 70 14.87 3.19 11.64
N LEU A 71 15.19 4.41 11.18
CA LEU A 71 15.33 4.76 9.77
C LEU A 71 16.46 3.94 9.15
N ASP A 72 16.21 3.39 7.97
CA ASP A 72 17.31 2.93 7.11
C ASP A 72 17.80 4.11 6.26
N GLU A 73 18.85 4.76 6.72
CA GLU A 73 19.49 5.90 6.02
C GLU A 73 20.08 5.52 4.64
N SER A 74 20.23 4.22 4.34
CA SER A 74 20.69 3.77 3.02
C SER A 74 19.57 3.67 1.98
N PHE A 75 18.31 3.77 2.39
CA PHE A 75 17.17 3.73 1.50
C PHE A 75 16.87 5.14 0.97
N THR A 76 17.54 5.51 -0.12
CA THR A 76 17.40 6.82 -0.75
C THR A 76 16.76 6.73 -2.13
N ASP A 77 16.22 7.85 -2.60
CA ASP A 77 15.67 7.98 -3.93
C ASP A 77 16.81 8.10 -4.95
N ALA A 78 16.63 7.50 -6.13
CA ALA A 78 17.67 7.49 -7.16
C ALA A 78 17.79 8.83 -7.89
N VAL A 79 16.76 9.67 -7.84
CA VAL A 79 16.67 10.93 -8.59
C VAL A 79 17.21 12.09 -7.77
N ASP A 80 16.77 12.25 -6.52
CA ASP A 80 17.17 13.37 -5.67
C ASP A 80 18.18 12.99 -4.57
N GLY A 81 18.44 11.69 -4.36
CA GLY A 81 19.36 11.19 -3.35
C GLY A 81 18.89 11.37 -1.91
N GLN A 82 17.65 11.83 -1.70
CA GLN A 82 17.09 12.05 -0.39
C GLN A 82 16.58 10.75 0.21
N LEU A 83 16.43 10.73 1.53
CA LEU A 83 15.92 9.58 2.24
C LEU A 83 14.50 9.23 1.76
N GLY A 84 14.20 7.95 1.53
CA GLY A 84 12.91 7.45 1.04
C GLY A 84 12.84 7.30 -0.47
N ARG A 85 11.65 6.98 -1.02
CA ARG A 85 11.41 6.97 -2.46
C ARG A 85 10.17 7.77 -2.79
N VAL A 86 10.30 8.76 -3.66
CA VAL A 86 9.18 9.60 -4.04
C VAL A 86 8.35 8.87 -5.10
N GLY A 87 7.08 8.64 -4.79
CA GLY A 87 6.13 7.96 -5.67
C GLY A 87 4.80 8.72 -5.74
N TYR A 88 4.12 8.58 -6.88
CA TYR A 88 2.75 9.07 -7.08
C TYR A 88 1.84 7.87 -7.27
N GLU A 89 0.77 7.81 -6.47
CA GLU A 89 -0.29 6.83 -6.68
C GLU A 89 -1.46 7.51 -7.41
N ILE A 90 -1.78 7.01 -8.60
CA ILE A 90 -2.96 7.45 -9.35
C ILE A 90 -3.99 6.32 -9.28
N ASN A 91 -5.08 6.54 -8.54
CA ASN A 91 -6.18 5.59 -8.53
C ASN A 91 -6.94 5.67 -9.85
N PHE A 92 -6.58 4.81 -10.81
CA PHE A 92 -7.16 4.84 -12.14
C PHE A 92 -8.68 4.64 -12.13
N ASN A 93 -9.17 3.77 -11.23
CA ASN A 93 -10.59 3.48 -11.10
C ASN A 93 -11.39 4.68 -10.57
N ARG A 94 -10.82 5.50 -9.68
CA ARG A 94 -11.53 6.67 -9.17
C ARG A 94 -11.64 7.78 -10.21
N PHE A 95 -10.57 8.03 -10.96
CA PHE A 95 -10.46 9.22 -11.81
C PHE A 95 -10.79 8.97 -13.28
N PHE A 96 -10.60 7.74 -13.76
CA PHE A 96 -10.73 7.40 -15.18
C PHE A 96 -11.77 6.32 -15.44
N TYR A 97 -12.46 5.81 -14.41
CA TYR A 97 -13.54 4.87 -14.62
C TYR A 97 -14.74 5.58 -15.24
N GLN A 98 -15.03 5.24 -16.49
CA GLN A 98 -16.28 5.58 -17.13
C GLN A 98 -17.25 4.43 -16.92
N TYR A 99 -18.37 4.69 -16.25
CA TYR A 99 -19.42 3.70 -16.09
C TYR A 99 -19.98 3.30 -17.46
N GLN A 100 -19.78 2.04 -17.82
CA GLN A 100 -20.39 1.41 -18.99
C GLN A 100 -21.47 0.45 -18.50
N PRO A 101 -22.77 0.82 -18.59
CA PRO A 101 -23.84 -0.05 -18.13
C PRO A 101 -23.82 -1.34 -18.95
N ARG A 102 -23.77 -2.48 -18.25
CA ARG A 102 -24.02 -3.80 -18.85
C ARG A 102 -25.48 -3.88 -19.28
N LYS A 103 -25.78 -4.65 -20.32
CA LYS A 103 -27.18 -4.91 -20.73
C LYS A 103 -27.88 -5.70 -19.63
N LEU A 104 -29.13 -5.35 -19.34
CA LEU A 104 -29.93 -6.04 -18.31
C LEU A 104 -30.10 -7.53 -18.61
N HIS A 105 -30.32 -7.89 -19.88
CA HIS A 105 -30.45 -9.28 -20.31
C HIS A 105 -29.23 -10.12 -19.92
N ASP A 106 -28.02 -9.61 -20.15
CA ASP A 106 -26.77 -10.31 -19.83
C ASP A 106 -26.60 -10.47 -18.31
N ILE A 107 -27.12 -9.54 -17.51
CA ILE A 107 -27.12 -9.64 -16.04
C ILE A 107 -28.11 -10.71 -15.58
N ASP A 108 -29.30 -10.74 -16.18
CA ASP A 108 -30.34 -11.73 -15.85
C ASP A 108 -29.90 -13.16 -16.19
N GLU A 109 -29.18 -13.34 -17.31
CA GLU A 109 -28.60 -14.64 -17.68
C GLU A 109 -27.52 -15.09 -16.70
N ASP A 110 -26.56 -14.22 -16.38
CA ASP A 110 -25.52 -14.50 -15.38
C ASP A 110 -26.12 -14.86 -14.02
N LEU A 111 -27.16 -14.12 -13.58
CA LEU A 111 -27.86 -14.38 -12.32
C LEU A 111 -28.50 -15.76 -12.30
N LYS A 112 -29.25 -16.13 -13.36
CA LYS A 112 -29.87 -17.45 -13.46
C LYS A 112 -28.86 -18.58 -13.47
N GLN A 113 -27.70 -18.38 -14.10
CA GLN A 113 -26.64 -19.37 -14.11
C GLN A 113 -26.10 -19.59 -12.69
N VAL A 114 -25.76 -18.52 -11.99
CA VAL A 114 -25.26 -18.59 -10.60
C VAL A 114 -26.30 -19.21 -9.67
N GLU A 115 -27.58 -18.88 -9.83
CA GLU A 115 -28.68 -19.50 -9.07
C GLU A 115 -28.76 -21.03 -9.30
N ALA A 116 -28.60 -21.48 -10.54
CA ALA A 116 -28.61 -22.91 -10.87
C ALA A 116 -27.39 -23.65 -10.28
N GLU A 117 -26.21 -23.05 -10.34
CA GLU A 117 -24.98 -23.60 -9.74
C GLU A 117 -25.14 -23.73 -8.21
N ILE A 118 -25.69 -22.71 -7.54
CA ILE A 118 -25.95 -22.76 -6.09
C ILE A 118 -26.99 -23.84 -5.76
N ALA A 119 -28.07 -23.95 -6.54
CA ALA A 119 -29.10 -24.96 -6.32
C ALA A 119 -28.55 -26.38 -6.45
N ALA A 120 -27.65 -26.61 -7.42
CA ALA A 120 -26.98 -27.90 -7.60
C ALA A 120 -26.09 -28.25 -6.40
N LEU A 121 -25.24 -27.30 -5.96
CA LEU A 121 -24.37 -27.50 -4.78
C LEU A 121 -25.18 -27.78 -3.50
N LEU A 122 -26.30 -27.07 -3.30
CA LEU A 122 -27.17 -27.30 -2.14
C LEU A 122 -27.87 -28.67 -2.22
N ALA A 123 -28.25 -29.13 -3.41
CA ALA A 123 -28.85 -30.44 -3.59
C ALA A 123 -27.86 -31.57 -3.30
N GLU A 124 -26.59 -31.41 -3.69
CA GLU A 124 -25.52 -32.36 -3.36
C GLU A 124 -25.34 -32.50 -1.84
N VAL A 125 -25.31 -31.39 -1.10
CA VAL A 125 -25.16 -31.42 0.37
C VAL A 125 -26.42 -31.94 1.07
N ALA A 126 -27.61 -31.63 0.55
CA ALA A 126 -28.88 -32.06 1.15
C ALA A 126 -29.25 -33.53 0.85
N SER A 127 -28.51 -34.18 -0.05
CA SER A 127 -28.71 -35.60 -0.41
C SER A 127 -27.76 -36.57 0.30
N GLU A 128 -26.96 -36.06 1.25
CA GLU A 128 -26.22 -36.83 2.27
C GLU A 128 -26.99 -36.88 3.61
#